data_AF-A0A2V5Z252-F1
#
_entry.id   AF-A0A2V5Z252-F1
#
_cell.length_a   1.000
_cell.length_b   1.000
_cell.length_c   1.000
_cell.angle_alpha   90.00
_cell.angle_beta   90.00
_cell.angle_gamma   90.00
#
_symmetry.space_group_name_H-M   'P 1'
#
loop_
_entity.id
_entity.type
_entity.pdbx_description
1 polymer ?
#
loop_
_entity_poly.entity_id
_entity_poly.type
_entity_poly.pdbx_seq_one_letter_code
_entity_poly.pdbx_strand_id
1 'polypeptide(L)' 'MPTKLNDCGCCEGITAIVPESLFNRPGLSQVRYRVGTQADFLRSALAALSELEFSALHTLTT' A
#
# COMPACT_ATOMS: atom_id res chain seq x y z
N MET A 1 -2.66 10.36 -19.77
CA MET A 1 -1.25 10.76 -19.99
C MET A 1 -0.48 10.39 -18.75
N PRO A 2 0.67 9.71 -18.80
CA PRO A 2 1.43 9.44 -17.59
C PRO A 2 2.01 10.76 -17.12
N THR A 3 1.65 11.18 -15.91
CA THR A 3 2.20 12.34 -15.24
C THR A 3 3.69 12.08 -15.03
N LYS A 4 4.55 12.80 -15.75
CA LYS A 4 6.00 12.68 -15.54
C LYS A 4 6.29 13.20 -14.14
N LEU A 5 6.67 12.31 -13.24
CA LEU A 5 7.20 12.70 -11.95
C LEU A 5 8.48 13.52 -12.14
N ASN A 6 8.64 14.56 -11.34
CA ASN A 6 9.91 15.26 -11.21
C ASN A 6 10.94 14.34 -10.52
N ASP A 7 12.22 14.70 -10.63
CA ASP A 7 13.34 13.85 -10.16
C ASP A 7 13.36 13.63 -8.62
N CYS A 8 12.47 14.26 -7.84
CA CYS A 8 12.37 14.03 -6.39
C CYS A 8 11.63 12.72 -6.01
N GLY A 9 10.85 12.11 -6.92
CA GLY A 9 10.01 10.95 -6.57
C GLY A 9 8.85 11.26 -5.59
N CYS A 10 8.70 12.52 -5.16
CA CYS A 10 7.85 12.89 -4.04
C CYS A 10 6.34 12.88 -4.34
N CYS A 11 5.95 12.73 -5.60
CA CYS A 11 4.55 12.62 -6.05
C CYS A 11 4.18 11.22 -6.56
N GLU A 12 5.00 10.20 -6.29
CA GLU A 12 4.84 8.86 -6.89
C GLU A 12 3.68 8.10 -6.22
N GLY A 13 3.19 8.64 -5.10
CA GLY A 13 2.27 7.95 -4.22
C GLY A 13 3.00 6.90 -3.38
N ILE A 14 2.23 6.14 -2.61
CA ILE A 14 2.74 4.97 -1.90
C ILE A 14 2.39 3.77 -2.76
N THR A 15 3.40 3.09 -3.32
CA THR A 15 3.23 1.75 -3.89
C THR A 15 2.76 0.80 -2.79
N ALA A 16 1.79 -0.08 -3.06
CA ALA A 16 1.32 -1.05 -2.08
C ALA A 16 2.50 -1.83 -1.47
N ILE A 17 2.79 -1.57 -0.19
CA ILE A 17 3.91 -2.18 0.55
C ILE A 17 3.51 -3.58 1.05
N VAL A 18 2.20 -3.87 1.02
CA VAL A 18 1.59 -5.10 1.52
C VAL A 18 0.81 -5.79 0.38
N PRO A 19 0.80 -7.14 0.32
CA PRO A 19 1.51 -8.05 1.20
C PRO A 19 3.02 -8.06 0.95
N GLU A 20 3.79 -8.18 2.03
CA GLU A 20 5.25 -8.29 1.94
C GLU A 20 5.63 -9.67 1.40
N SER A 21 6.57 -9.72 0.45
CA SER A 21 7.07 -10.96 -0.13
C SER A 21 8.04 -11.67 0.83
N LEU A 22 7.49 -12.30 1.86
CA LEU A 22 8.23 -13.08 2.86
C LEU A 22 8.01 -14.57 2.66
N PHE A 23 9.06 -15.27 2.25
CA PHE A 23 9.06 -16.72 2.08
C PHE A 23 9.24 -17.44 3.43
N ASN A 24 8.56 -18.57 3.60
CA ASN A 24 8.75 -19.41 4.78
C ASN A 24 10.09 -20.15 4.75
N ARG A 25 10.60 -20.50 5.92
CA ARG A 25 11.75 -21.41 6.04
C ARG A 25 11.45 -22.73 5.33
N PRO A 26 12.45 -23.40 4.74
CA PRO A 26 12.28 -24.71 4.12
C PRO A 26 11.58 -25.70 5.06
N GLY A 27 10.62 -26.47 4.54
CA GLY A 27 9.91 -27.50 5.29
C GLY A 27 8.66 -27.04 6.07
N LEU A 28 8.33 -25.74 6.06
CA LEU A 28 7.10 -25.21 6.67
C LEU A 28 6.04 -24.89 5.62
N SER A 29 4.77 -25.20 5.91
CA SER A 29 3.61 -24.80 5.10
C SER A 29 3.61 -23.29 4.88
N GLN A 30 3.40 -22.82 3.63
CA GLN A 30 3.39 -21.39 3.32
C GLN A 30 2.26 -20.64 4.03
N VAL A 31 2.57 -19.48 4.62
CA VAL A 31 1.55 -18.52 5.05
C VAL A 31 1.05 -17.81 3.79
N ARG A 32 -0.26 -17.90 3.51
CA ARG A 32 -0.85 -17.35 2.28
C ARG A 32 -0.82 -15.82 2.23
N TYR A 33 -0.85 -15.15 3.37
CA TYR A 33 -0.92 -13.69 3.43
C TYR A 33 -0.15 -13.14 4.62
N ARG A 34 0.76 -12.21 4.36
CA ARG A 34 1.48 -11.44 5.37
C ARG A 34 1.22 -9.97 5.16
N VAL A 35 0.54 -9.38 6.13
CA VAL A 35 0.11 -7.98 6.09
C VAL A 35 1.24 -6.98 6.39
N GLY A 36 2.47 -7.45 6.64
CA GLY A 36 3.59 -6.60 7.04
C GLY A 36 3.46 -6.09 8.47
N THR A 37 4.02 -4.91 8.76
CA THR A 37 3.89 -4.23 10.05
C THR A 37 2.59 -3.42 10.13
N GLN A 38 2.13 -3.08 11.35
CA GLN A 38 0.97 -2.18 11.52
C GLN A 38 1.17 -0.84 10.82
N ALA A 39 2.39 -0.29 10.85
CA ALA A 39 2.71 0.99 10.21
C ALA A 39 2.63 0.91 8.68
N ASP A 40 3.16 -0.16 8.08
CA ASP A 40 3.14 -0.35 6.63
C ASP A 40 1.74 -0.64 6.11
N PHE A 41 0.96 -1.42 6.86
CA PHE A 41 -0.44 -1.67 6.57
C PHE A 41 -1.26 -0.38 6.61
N LEU A 42 -1.15 0.41 7.69
CA LEU A 42 -1.89 1.67 7.81
C LEU A 42 -1.54 2.65 6.69
N ARG A 43 -0.24 2.77 6.37
CA ARG A 43 0.24 3.64 5.28
C ARG A 43 -0.34 3.20 3.93
N SER A 44 -0.34 1.90 3.65
CA SER A 44 -0.88 1.34 2.40
C SER A 44 -2.41 1.51 2.32
N ALA A 45 -3.12 1.29 3.43
CA ALA A 45 -4.56 1.45 3.48
C ALA A 45 -4.98 2.91 3.23
N LEU A 46 -4.31 3.87 3.88
CA LEU A 46 -4.59 5.29 3.66
C LEU A 46 -4.29 5.73 2.22
N ALA A 47 -3.21 5.22 1.61
CA ALA A 47 -2.89 5.49 0.22
C ALA A 47 -3.99 5.00 -0.72
N ALA A 48 -4.42 3.74 -0.56
CA ALA A 48 -5.48 3.14 -1.36
C ALA A 48 -6.81 3.90 -1.21
N LEU A 49 -7.22 4.20 0.02
CA LEU A 49 -8.47 4.94 0.28
C LEU A 49 -8.44 6.40 -0.22
N SER A 50 -7.26 6.94 -0.50
CA SER A 50 -7.09 8.28 -1.07
C SER A 50 -7.12 8.30 -2.60
N GLU A 51 -7.17 7.12 -3.27
CA GLU A 51 -7.26 7.05 -4.72
C GLU A 51 -8.57 7.64 -5.25
N LEU A 52 -8.53 8.11 -6.51
CA LEU A 52 -9.69 8.71 -7.18
C LEU A 52 -10.88 7.74 -7.28
N GLU A 53 -10.62 6.42 -7.34
CA GLU A 53 -11.66 5.39 -7.33
C GLU A 53 -12.52 5.44 -6.06
N PHE A 54 -11.94 5.90 -4.94
CA PHE A 54 -12.60 5.99 -3.64
C PHE A 54 -12.94 7.43 -3.24
N SER A 55 -13.11 8.34 -4.20
CA SER A 55 -13.39 9.76 -3.92
C SER A 55 -14.61 10.00 -3.02
N ALA A 56 -15.58 9.07 -3.02
CA ALA A 56 -16.75 9.12 -2.13
C ALA A 56 -16.38 9.09 -0.64
N LEU A 57 -15.19 8.55 -0.28
CA LEU A 57 -14.70 8.49 1.09
C LEU A 57 -14.04 9.80 1.55
N HIS A 58 -13.68 10.71 0.63
CA HIS A 58 -12.92 11.93 0.96
C HIS A 58 -13.69 12.92 1.83
N THR A 59 -15.01 12.78 1.92
CA THR A 59 -15.88 13.68 2.71
C THR A 59 -16.21 13.15 4.10
N LEU A 60 -15.70 11.97 4.47
CA LEU A 60 -15.95 11.40 5.79
C LEU A 60 -15.20 12.18 6.87
N THR A 61 -15.90 12.54 7.94
CA THR A 61 -15.36 13.22 9.11
C THR A 61 -15.61 12.38 10.36
N THR A 62 -14.77 12.54 11.39
CA THR A 62 -14.88 11.84 12.68
C THR A 62 -15.88 12.50 13.62
#